data_AF-A0A836XJ96-F1
#
_entry.id   AF-A0A836XJ96-F1
#
_cell.length_a   1.000
_cell.length_b   1.000
_cell.length_c   1.000
_cell.angle_alpha   90.00
_cell.angle_beta   90.00
_cell.angle_gamma   90.00
#
_symmetry.space_group_name_H-M   'P 1'
#
loop_
_entity.id
_entity.type
_entity.pdbx_description
1 polymer ?
#
loop_
_entity_poly.entity_id
_entity_poly.type
_entity_poly.pdbx_seq_one_letter_code
_entity_poly.pdbx_strand_id
1 'polypeptide(L)'
;MSSLYNCRSCASSAAQPATTNSSKEGDMTATRELPDRPSLENLRKRAKALHRQITAGDGEAITRAQQHLPRLGCVEAADVATQGVTLQEVQYIIAVEYGYNKWQDLLARLGEQRPRSWPRKIPVRPGLPNLERGAAMLHRAAQEGRPWCASRFRGRIVRLADVPDDEIGGAGVTIEEARQIIATDYGYASWADLDAEVGRLRPVHTFESLAELEDAEIREIIARLGRDRLSVALKTVSDHFKERFSANMTGKEWQALTEATEELGPIPQTEVEAVQLEILHKFRSDDPLV
;
A
#
# COMPACT_ATOMS: atom_id res chain seq x y z
N MET A 1 59.55 29.52 -27.87
CA MET A 1 58.34 29.35 -27.04
C MET A 1 57.33 28.57 -27.86
N SER A 2 56.95 27.39 -27.39
CA SER A 2 55.84 26.53 -27.83
C SER A 2 55.87 26.04 -29.29
N SER A 3 56.48 24.86 -29.48
CA SER A 3 56.45 24.08 -30.72
C SER A 3 55.42 22.95 -30.63
N LEU A 4 54.85 22.69 -31.80
CA LEU A 4 53.92 21.64 -32.23
C LEU A 4 54.43 20.21 -31.99
N TYR A 5 53.56 19.25 -32.37
CA TYR A 5 53.72 17.79 -32.54
C TYR A 5 53.07 16.94 -31.44
N ASN A 6 51.97 16.20 -31.68
CA ASN A 6 51.69 15.13 -32.65
C ASN A 6 52.38 13.80 -32.30
N CYS A 7 51.52 12.86 -31.88
CA CYS A 7 51.46 11.43 -32.23
C CYS A 7 52.61 10.47 -31.88
N ARG A 8 52.17 9.25 -31.51
CA ARG A 8 52.88 7.95 -31.50
C ARG A 8 53.94 7.79 -30.41
N SER A 9 54.15 6.62 -29.80
CA SER A 9 53.58 5.27 -29.83
C SER A 9 54.45 4.44 -28.87
N CYS A 10 53.98 3.24 -28.51
CA CYS A 10 54.73 2.11 -27.94
C CYS A 10 54.98 2.17 -26.43
N ALA A 11 54.27 1.34 -25.65
CA ALA A 11 54.62 -0.06 -25.31
C ALA A 11 55.64 -0.08 -24.14
N SER A 12 55.53 -0.87 -23.09
CA SER A 12 54.83 -2.13 -22.85
C SER A 12 54.86 -2.40 -21.33
N SER A 13 54.26 -3.52 -20.91
CA SER A 13 54.30 -4.17 -19.59
C SER A 13 53.09 -3.89 -18.68
N ALA A 14 51.96 -4.60 -18.80
CA ALA A 14 51.70 -6.03 -18.55
C ALA A 14 51.46 -6.38 -17.06
N ALA A 15 50.17 -6.58 -16.75
CA ALA A 15 49.57 -7.62 -15.88
C ALA A 15 48.04 -7.44 -15.97
N GLN A 16 47.36 -8.02 -16.98
CA GLN A 16 46.61 -9.30 -16.96
C GLN A 16 45.38 -9.33 -16.02
N PRO A 17 44.30 -10.10 -16.31
CA PRO A 17 43.74 -10.56 -17.60
C PRO A 17 42.20 -10.33 -17.70
N ALA A 18 41.65 -10.06 -18.90
CA ALA A 18 40.83 -10.96 -19.74
C ALA A 18 39.71 -11.73 -18.97
N THR A 19 38.44 -11.68 -19.38
CA THR A 19 37.98 -12.01 -20.73
C THR A 19 36.72 -11.24 -21.19
N THR A 20 36.86 -10.64 -22.38
CA THR A 20 35.90 -10.53 -23.50
C THR A 20 34.90 -11.69 -23.59
N ASN A 21 33.66 -11.54 -24.06
CA ASN A 21 33.28 -11.13 -25.43
C ASN A 21 31.75 -10.83 -25.43
N SER A 22 31.30 -9.67 -25.90
CA SER A 22 30.87 -9.37 -27.28
C SER A 22 29.66 -10.18 -27.77
N SER A 23 28.55 -9.44 -27.86
CA SER A 23 27.60 -9.37 -28.98
C SER A 23 27.01 -10.66 -29.53
N LYS A 24 25.70 -10.83 -29.32
CA LYS A 24 24.75 -11.11 -30.41
C LYS A 24 23.46 -10.34 -30.18
N GLU A 25 23.23 -9.35 -31.04
CA GLU A 25 21.89 -8.93 -31.44
C GLU A 25 21.12 -10.14 -31.98
N GLY A 26 19.85 -10.25 -31.59
CA GLY A 26 18.98 -11.31 -32.07
C GLY A 26 17.74 -11.45 -31.19
N ASP A 27 16.82 -10.51 -31.39
CA ASP A 27 15.37 -10.73 -31.50
C ASP A 27 14.55 -9.83 -30.57
N MET A 28 13.98 -8.77 -31.16
CA MET A 28 13.01 -7.89 -30.55
C MET A 28 11.67 -8.63 -30.45
N THR A 29 11.52 -9.50 -29.45
CA THR A 29 10.18 -9.92 -29.04
C THR A 29 9.54 -8.77 -28.28
N ALA A 30 8.41 -8.29 -28.79
CA ALA A 30 7.69 -7.12 -28.29
C ALA A 30 7.46 -7.24 -26.77
N THR A 31 8.30 -6.55 -25.99
CA THR A 31 8.16 -6.47 -24.55
C THR A 31 6.92 -5.63 -24.29
N ARG A 32 5.83 -6.25 -23.84
CA ARG A 32 4.66 -5.49 -23.40
C ARG A 32 5.02 -4.86 -22.06
N GLU A 33 5.07 -3.54 -22.01
CA GLU A 33 5.22 -2.81 -20.75
C GLU A 33 4.12 -3.25 -19.78
N LEU A 34 4.52 -3.61 -18.57
CA LEU A 34 3.58 -3.96 -17.51
C LEU A 34 2.63 -2.77 -17.30
N PRO A 35 1.30 -2.96 -17.35
CA PRO A 35 0.35 -1.94 -16.94
C PRO A 35 0.70 -1.47 -15.53
N ASP A 36 0.49 -0.20 -15.21
CA ASP A 36 0.90 0.42 -13.93
C ASP A 36 0.47 -0.36 -12.66
N ARG A 37 -0.53 -1.26 -12.77
CA ARG A 37 -0.95 -2.20 -11.72
C ARG A 37 -1.42 -3.57 -12.27
N PRO A 38 -0.53 -4.55 -12.45
CA PRO A 38 -0.92 -5.89 -12.92
C PRO A 38 -1.53 -6.71 -11.78
N SER A 39 -2.78 -7.18 -11.92
CA SER A 39 -3.39 -8.07 -10.94
C SER A 39 -3.06 -9.55 -11.23
N LEU A 40 -2.63 -10.29 -10.20
CA LEU A 40 -2.29 -11.72 -10.30
C LEU A 40 -3.45 -12.59 -10.78
N GLU A 41 -4.67 -12.17 -10.45
CA GLU A 41 -5.89 -12.85 -10.80
C GLU A 41 -6.24 -12.68 -12.29
N ASN A 42 -6.04 -11.48 -12.84
CA ASN A 42 -6.23 -11.22 -14.27
C ASN A 42 -5.22 -12.00 -15.11
N LEU A 43 -3.98 -12.13 -14.65
CA LEU A 43 -2.96 -12.92 -15.33
C LEU A 43 -3.29 -14.42 -15.32
N ARG A 44 -3.79 -14.96 -14.19
CA ARG A 44 -4.25 -16.37 -14.12
C ARG A 44 -5.48 -16.63 -14.98
N LYS A 45 -6.43 -15.69 -15.04
CA LYS A 45 -7.59 -15.79 -15.93
C LYS A 45 -7.18 -15.76 -17.39
N ARG A 46 -6.27 -14.85 -17.76
CA ARG A 46 -5.69 -14.78 -19.11
C ARG A 46 -4.95 -16.08 -19.48
N ALA A 47 -4.21 -16.69 -18.55
CA ALA A 47 -3.58 -17.99 -18.77
C ALA A 47 -4.59 -19.09 -19.09
N LYS A 48 -5.69 -19.16 -18.33
CA LYS A 48 -6.76 -20.14 -18.58
C LYS A 48 -7.50 -19.87 -19.90
N ALA A 49 -7.72 -18.61 -20.24
CA ALA A 49 -8.35 -18.23 -21.50
C ALA A 49 -7.48 -18.60 -22.71
N LEU A 50 -6.18 -18.27 -22.64
CA LEU A 50 -5.21 -18.63 -23.68
C LEU A 50 -5.05 -20.14 -23.82
N HIS A 51 -5.04 -20.89 -22.71
CA HIS A 51 -5.01 -22.35 -22.74
C HIS A 51 -6.23 -22.94 -23.46
N ARG A 52 -7.43 -22.44 -23.18
CA ARG A 52 -8.65 -22.84 -23.89
C ARG A 52 -8.62 -22.50 -25.37
N GLN A 53 -8.07 -21.34 -25.75
CA GLN A 53 -7.94 -20.93 -27.15
C GLN A 53 -6.98 -21.85 -27.92
N ILE A 54 -5.86 -22.26 -27.32
CA ILE A 54 -4.92 -23.22 -27.91
C ILE A 54 -5.59 -24.59 -28.10
N THR A 55 -6.35 -25.06 -27.10
CA THR A 55 -7.11 -26.33 -27.22
C THR A 55 -8.22 -26.25 -28.26
N ALA A 56 -8.80 -25.07 -28.47
CA ALA A 56 -9.85 -24.83 -29.47
C ALA A 56 -9.31 -24.67 -30.90
N GLY A 57 -7.98 -24.66 -31.09
CA GLY A 57 -7.37 -24.51 -32.41
C GLY A 57 -7.31 -23.08 -32.93
N ASP A 58 -7.36 -22.08 -32.05
CA ASP A 58 -7.27 -20.68 -32.46
C ASP A 58 -5.90 -20.35 -33.06
N GLY A 59 -5.87 -19.87 -34.30
CA GLY A 59 -4.63 -19.67 -35.06
C GLY A 59 -3.69 -18.62 -34.44
N GLU A 60 -4.25 -17.57 -33.82
CA GLU A 60 -3.46 -16.54 -33.15
C GLU A 60 -2.84 -17.08 -31.85
N ALA A 61 -3.61 -17.82 -31.06
CA ALA A 61 -3.12 -18.47 -29.85
C ALA A 61 -2.04 -19.55 -30.13
N ILE A 62 -2.20 -20.33 -31.21
CA ILE A 62 -1.21 -21.33 -31.65
C ILE A 62 0.09 -20.65 -32.08
N THR A 63 0.00 -19.56 -32.85
CA THR A 63 1.18 -18.78 -33.28
C THR A 63 1.95 -18.26 -32.08
N ARG A 64 1.25 -17.70 -31.06
CA ARG A 64 1.89 -17.25 -29.80
C ARG A 64 2.54 -18.41 -29.04
N ALA A 65 1.90 -19.58 -29.02
CA ALA A 65 2.47 -20.77 -28.37
C ALA A 65 3.73 -21.27 -29.07
N GLN A 66 3.75 -21.30 -30.40
CA GLN A 66 4.92 -21.70 -31.20
C GLN A 66 6.09 -20.72 -31.05
N GLN A 67 5.81 -19.41 -30.95
CA GLN A 67 6.82 -18.37 -30.75
C GLN A 67 7.53 -18.48 -29.40
N HIS A 68 6.79 -18.80 -28.33
CA HIS A 68 7.32 -18.78 -26.96
C HIS A 68 7.67 -20.16 -26.39
N LEU A 69 7.24 -21.27 -27.01
CA LEU A 69 7.56 -22.63 -26.58
C LEU A 69 8.45 -23.33 -27.61
N PRO A 70 9.76 -23.51 -27.32
CA PRO A 70 10.71 -24.14 -28.25
C PRO A 70 10.29 -25.54 -28.73
N ARG A 71 9.55 -26.31 -27.91
CA ARG A 71 9.05 -27.65 -28.29
C ARG A 71 7.96 -27.64 -29.36
N LEU A 72 7.25 -26.52 -29.52
CA LEU A 72 6.14 -26.37 -30.46
C LEU A 72 6.57 -25.64 -31.74
N GLY A 73 7.75 -25.01 -31.75
CA GLY A 73 8.22 -24.19 -32.87
C GLY A 73 8.41 -24.94 -34.19
N CYS A 74 8.55 -26.27 -34.16
CA CYS A 74 8.65 -27.13 -35.35
C CYS A 74 7.43 -28.02 -35.59
N VAL A 75 6.34 -27.83 -34.83
CA VAL A 75 5.08 -28.58 -34.96
C VAL A 75 4.15 -27.79 -35.87
N GLU A 76 3.53 -28.45 -36.84
CA GLU A 76 2.52 -27.85 -37.72
C GLU A 76 1.34 -27.30 -36.89
N ALA A 77 0.81 -26.13 -37.28
CA ALA A 77 -0.20 -25.42 -36.48
C ALA A 77 -1.44 -26.28 -36.18
N ALA A 78 -1.81 -27.18 -37.11
CA ALA A 78 -2.93 -28.10 -36.94
C ALA A 78 -2.71 -29.15 -35.83
N ASP A 79 -1.45 -29.51 -35.56
CA ASP A 79 -1.09 -30.54 -34.59
C ASP A 79 -0.81 -29.98 -33.20
N VAL A 80 -0.59 -28.67 -33.05
CA VAL A 80 -0.28 -28.03 -31.76
C VAL A 80 -1.38 -28.26 -30.72
N ALA A 81 -2.64 -28.27 -31.13
CA ALA A 81 -3.77 -28.53 -30.22
C ALA A 81 -3.76 -29.95 -29.63
N THR A 82 -3.18 -30.93 -30.34
CA THR A 82 -3.11 -32.34 -29.92
C THR A 82 -1.84 -32.67 -29.14
N GLN A 83 -0.84 -31.77 -29.13
CA GLN A 83 0.42 -31.91 -28.37
C GLN A 83 0.28 -31.70 -26.84
N GLY A 84 -0.94 -31.56 -26.32
CA GLY A 84 -1.20 -31.52 -24.88
C GLY A 84 -0.52 -30.34 -24.16
N VAL A 85 -0.73 -29.11 -24.63
CA VAL A 85 -0.20 -27.91 -23.97
C VAL A 85 -0.73 -27.80 -22.55
N THR A 86 0.18 -27.68 -21.57
CA THR A 86 -0.16 -27.61 -20.16
C THR A 86 -0.42 -26.17 -19.72
N LEU A 87 -1.20 -25.98 -18.66
CA LEU A 87 -1.45 -24.65 -18.09
C LEU A 87 -0.16 -23.96 -17.63
N GLN A 88 0.83 -24.73 -17.19
CA GLN A 88 2.12 -24.20 -16.73
C GLN A 88 2.93 -23.58 -17.88
N GLU A 89 2.88 -24.18 -19.07
CA GLU A 89 3.53 -23.65 -20.26
C GLU A 89 2.83 -22.39 -20.76
N VAL A 90 1.50 -22.33 -20.65
CA VAL A 90 0.75 -21.11 -20.96
C VAL A 90 1.05 -19.98 -19.97
N GLN A 91 1.24 -20.30 -18.69
CA GLN A 91 1.73 -19.34 -17.69
C GLN A 91 3.14 -18.85 -17.99
N TYR A 92 4.00 -19.71 -18.55
CA TYR A 92 5.34 -19.33 -19.00
C TYR A 92 5.29 -18.36 -20.20
N ILE A 93 4.44 -18.63 -21.21
CA ILE A 93 4.23 -17.71 -22.34
C ILE A 93 3.89 -16.30 -21.83
N ILE A 94 2.93 -16.22 -20.90
CA ILE A 94 2.53 -14.94 -20.31
C ILE A 94 3.68 -14.29 -19.54
N ALA A 95 4.47 -15.06 -18.79
CA ALA A 95 5.62 -14.51 -18.07
C ALA A 95 6.66 -13.90 -19.03
N VAL A 96 6.95 -14.59 -20.13
CA VAL A 96 7.91 -14.14 -21.16
C VAL A 96 7.39 -12.89 -21.89
N GLU A 97 6.08 -12.78 -22.16
CA GLU A 97 5.48 -11.57 -22.73
C GLU A 97 5.71 -10.32 -21.86
N TYR A 98 5.87 -10.51 -20.55
CA TYR A 98 6.18 -9.43 -19.58
C TYR A 98 7.68 -9.34 -19.24
N GLY A 99 8.55 -10.05 -19.95
CA GLY A 99 10.00 -10.04 -19.73
C GLY A 99 10.49 -10.87 -18.54
N TYR A 100 9.67 -11.80 -18.02
CA TYR A 100 10.07 -12.71 -16.93
C TYR A 100 10.36 -14.11 -17.45
N ASN A 101 11.46 -14.69 -16.98
CA ASN A 101 11.91 -16.03 -17.38
C ASN A 101 11.21 -17.15 -16.60
N LYS A 102 10.46 -16.82 -15.54
CA LYS A 102 9.63 -17.75 -14.77
C LYS A 102 8.35 -17.08 -14.34
N TRP A 103 7.25 -17.84 -14.39
CA TRP A 103 5.98 -17.42 -13.82
C TRP A 103 6.10 -17.07 -12.33
N GLN A 104 6.94 -17.80 -11.58
CA GLN A 104 7.19 -17.52 -10.17
C GLN A 104 7.91 -16.18 -9.93
N ASP A 105 8.78 -15.73 -10.84
CA ASP A 105 9.48 -14.45 -10.70
C ASP A 105 8.50 -13.28 -10.92
N LEU A 106 7.56 -13.45 -11.86
CA LEU A 106 6.43 -12.54 -12.05
C LEU A 106 5.50 -12.55 -10.82
N LEU A 107 5.19 -13.73 -10.26
CA LEU A 107 4.40 -13.84 -9.03
C LEU A 107 5.11 -13.22 -7.82
N ALA A 108 6.42 -13.35 -7.71
CA ALA A 108 7.22 -12.78 -6.62
C ALA A 108 7.23 -11.26 -6.71
N ARG A 109 7.49 -10.70 -7.91
CA ARG A 109 7.46 -9.25 -8.15
C ARG A 109 6.10 -8.63 -7.85
N LEU A 110 5.01 -9.33 -8.17
CA LEU A 110 3.63 -8.89 -7.92
C LEU A 110 3.15 -9.22 -6.50
N GLY A 111 3.67 -10.28 -5.88
CA GLY A 111 3.44 -10.64 -4.48
C GLY A 111 4.15 -9.68 -3.51
N GLU A 112 5.25 -9.07 -3.95
CA GLU A 112 5.89 -7.92 -3.29
C GLU A 112 5.11 -6.62 -3.48
N GLN A 113 4.18 -6.52 -4.45
CA GLN A 113 3.21 -5.41 -4.55
C GLN A 113 2.00 -5.59 -3.62
N ARG A 114 2.17 -6.20 -2.45
CA ARG A 114 1.30 -5.90 -1.31
C ARG A 114 1.56 -4.44 -0.92
N PRO A 115 0.54 -3.59 -0.67
CA PRO A 115 0.81 -2.30 -0.06
C PRO A 115 1.59 -2.58 1.23
N ARG A 116 2.76 -1.94 1.38
CA ARG A 116 3.74 -2.13 2.47
C ARG A 116 3.19 -1.93 3.89
N SER A 117 1.90 -1.61 4.04
CA SER A 117 1.25 -1.29 5.30
C SER A 117 -0.17 -1.88 5.33
N TRP A 118 -0.26 -3.19 5.59
CA TRP A 118 -1.50 -3.81 6.06
C TRP A 118 -1.14 -4.82 7.15
N PRO A 119 -1.68 -4.72 8.38
CA PRO A 119 -2.70 -3.78 8.89
C PRO A 119 -2.23 -2.34 9.00
N ARG A 120 -3.14 -1.39 8.81
CA ARG A 120 -2.91 -0.02 9.27
C ARG A 120 -2.85 -0.08 10.80
N LYS A 121 -1.87 0.58 11.42
CA LYS A 121 -1.88 0.76 12.87
C LYS A 121 -3.18 1.47 13.24
N ILE A 122 -3.96 0.89 14.17
CA ILE A 122 -5.21 1.47 14.66
C ILE A 122 -4.88 2.90 15.13
N PRO A 123 -5.52 3.95 14.59
CA PRO A 123 -5.43 5.29 15.16
C PRO A 123 -5.91 5.24 16.60
N VAL A 124 -5.18 5.81 17.56
CA VAL A 124 -5.71 6.02 18.92
C VAL A 124 -7.14 6.52 18.85
N ARG A 125 -8.05 5.74 19.44
CA ARG A 125 -9.47 6.08 19.60
C ARG A 125 -10.08 6.54 18.27
N PRO A 126 -10.27 5.64 17.29
CA PRO A 126 -10.95 5.99 16.07
C PRO A 126 -12.44 6.16 16.42
N GLY A 127 -12.87 7.40 16.71
CA GLY A 127 -14.27 7.66 17.04
C GLY A 127 -15.22 7.05 16.01
N LEU A 128 -16.32 6.45 16.45
CA LEU A 128 -17.29 5.79 15.57
C LEU A 128 -17.74 6.69 14.40
N PRO A 129 -18.00 8.01 14.57
CA PRO A 129 -18.29 8.91 13.46
C PRO A 129 -17.13 9.05 12.46
N ASN A 130 -15.87 8.96 12.89
CA ASN A 130 -14.71 8.98 12.01
C ASN A 130 -14.64 7.71 11.16
N LEU A 131 -14.94 6.56 11.78
CA LEU A 131 -15.00 5.27 11.09
C LEU A 131 -16.13 5.23 10.07
N GLU A 132 -17.31 5.72 10.45
CA GLU A 132 -18.49 5.83 9.56
C GLU A 132 -18.19 6.73 8.36
N ARG A 133 -17.54 7.88 8.59
CA ARG A 133 -17.08 8.74 7.48
C ARG A 133 -16.05 8.07 6.61
N GLY A 134 -15.15 7.27 7.19
CA GLY A 134 -14.20 6.45 6.45
C GLY A 134 -14.91 5.44 5.54
N ALA A 135 -15.96 4.77 6.03
CA ALA A 135 -16.79 3.87 5.25
C ALA A 135 -17.56 4.63 4.15
N ALA A 136 -18.17 5.77 4.47
CA ALA A 136 -18.89 6.60 3.51
C ALA A 136 -17.98 7.15 2.40
N MET A 137 -16.78 7.60 2.75
CA MET A 137 -15.77 8.05 1.79
C MET A 137 -15.33 6.89 0.88
N LEU A 138 -15.09 5.71 1.45
CA LEU A 138 -14.69 4.53 0.68
C LEU A 138 -15.81 4.07 -0.27
N HIS A 139 -17.05 4.07 0.20
CA HIS A 139 -18.24 3.77 -0.60
C HIS A 139 -18.41 4.79 -1.75
N ARG A 140 -18.35 6.09 -1.45
CA ARG A 140 -18.41 7.15 -2.46
C ARG A 140 -17.28 7.04 -3.48
N ALA A 141 -16.06 6.74 -3.03
CA ALA A 141 -14.94 6.53 -3.92
C ALA A 141 -15.16 5.35 -4.88
N ALA A 142 -15.80 4.27 -4.41
CA ALA A 142 -16.18 3.15 -5.27
C ALA A 142 -17.23 3.56 -6.30
N GLN A 143 -18.28 4.29 -5.88
CA GLN A 143 -19.31 4.81 -6.79
C GLN A 143 -18.75 5.75 -7.86
N GLU A 144 -17.73 6.54 -7.51
CA GLU A 144 -17.02 7.44 -8.43
C GLU A 144 -15.95 6.74 -9.28
N GLY A 145 -15.81 5.41 -9.18
CA GLY A 145 -14.84 4.63 -9.95
C GLY A 145 -13.38 4.94 -9.62
N ARG A 146 -13.08 5.34 -8.36
CA ARG A 146 -11.73 5.72 -7.95
C ARG A 146 -10.81 4.48 -7.92
N PRO A 147 -9.68 4.45 -8.64
CA PRO A 147 -8.86 3.24 -8.74
C PRO A 147 -8.23 2.75 -7.42
N TRP A 148 -8.04 3.65 -6.44
CA TRP A 148 -7.37 3.30 -5.18
C TRP A 148 -8.23 2.42 -4.25
N CYS A 149 -9.57 2.47 -4.37
CA CYS A 149 -10.45 1.69 -3.50
C CYS A 149 -10.72 0.28 -4.01
N ALA A 150 -10.62 0.05 -5.32
CA ALA A 150 -10.96 -1.23 -5.96
C ALA A 150 -10.24 -2.43 -5.34
N SER A 151 -8.93 -2.33 -5.10
CA SER A 151 -8.15 -3.40 -4.46
C SER A 151 -8.64 -3.75 -3.06
N ARG A 152 -9.23 -2.79 -2.32
CA ARG A 152 -9.76 -3.03 -0.96
C ARG A 152 -11.05 -3.84 -1.03
N PHE A 153 -11.92 -3.52 -1.99
CA PHE A 153 -13.16 -4.25 -2.22
C PHE A 153 -12.89 -5.69 -2.67
N ARG A 154 -12.04 -5.90 -3.67
CA ARG A 154 -11.73 -7.25 -4.18
C ARG A 154 -11.08 -8.16 -3.14
N GLY A 155 -10.19 -7.61 -2.32
CA GLY A 155 -9.45 -8.39 -1.31
C GLY A 155 -10.28 -8.81 -0.09
N ARG A 156 -11.52 -8.35 0.03
CA ARG A 156 -12.36 -8.54 1.22
C ARG A 156 -13.78 -9.01 0.90
N ILE A 157 -14.32 -8.62 -0.25
CA ILE A 157 -15.66 -8.95 -0.67
C ILE A 157 -15.59 -10.03 -1.76
N VAL A 158 -15.99 -11.25 -1.39
CA VAL A 158 -15.87 -12.44 -2.25
C VAL A 158 -16.57 -12.26 -3.59
N ARG A 159 -17.79 -11.68 -3.62
CA ARG A 159 -18.53 -11.46 -4.87
C ARG A 159 -17.86 -10.46 -5.82
N LEU A 160 -16.98 -9.59 -5.30
CA LEU A 160 -16.29 -8.57 -6.08
C LEU A 160 -14.88 -9.00 -6.48
N ALA A 161 -14.38 -10.16 -6.00
CA ALA A 161 -13.02 -10.61 -6.26
C ALA A 161 -12.66 -10.58 -7.76
N ASP A 162 -13.62 -10.97 -8.60
CA ASP A 162 -13.47 -11.13 -10.04
C ASP A 162 -13.79 -9.89 -10.88
N VAL A 163 -14.35 -8.83 -10.28
CA VAL A 163 -14.79 -7.61 -10.97
C VAL A 163 -13.57 -6.73 -11.28
N PRO A 164 -13.42 -6.17 -12.49
CA PRO A 164 -12.29 -5.30 -12.80
C PRO A 164 -12.40 -3.95 -12.06
N ASP A 165 -11.25 -3.30 -11.82
CA ASP A 165 -11.14 -2.17 -10.88
C ASP A 165 -12.05 -0.98 -11.25
N ASP A 166 -12.29 -0.76 -12.54
CA ASP A 166 -13.15 0.27 -13.12
C ASP A 166 -14.65 -0.07 -13.07
N GLU A 167 -15.01 -1.34 -12.93
CA GLU A 167 -16.39 -1.81 -12.84
C GLU A 167 -16.88 -1.99 -11.39
N ILE A 168 -16.00 -1.84 -10.39
CA ILE A 168 -16.38 -1.96 -8.96
C ILE A 168 -17.53 -1.00 -8.62
N GLY A 169 -17.52 0.23 -9.15
CA GLY A 169 -18.60 1.20 -8.92
C GLY A 169 -19.95 0.76 -9.51
N GLY A 170 -19.93 0.05 -10.64
CA GLY A 170 -21.12 -0.50 -11.30
C GLY A 170 -21.67 -1.76 -10.65
N ALA A 171 -20.88 -2.46 -9.83
CA ALA A 171 -21.24 -3.73 -9.20
C ALA A 171 -22.22 -3.59 -8.00
N GLY A 172 -22.73 -2.39 -7.73
CA GLY A 172 -23.68 -2.14 -6.63
C GLY A 172 -23.05 -2.39 -5.26
N VAL A 173 -21.88 -1.78 -5.01
CA VAL A 173 -21.22 -1.81 -3.70
C VAL A 173 -22.11 -1.14 -2.66
N THR A 174 -22.27 -1.74 -1.49
CA THR A 174 -23.07 -1.17 -0.39
C THR A 174 -22.21 -0.49 0.67
N ILE A 175 -22.84 0.34 1.51
CA ILE A 175 -22.16 0.98 2.64
C ILE A 175 -21.75 -0.05 3.71
N GLU A 176 -22.49 -1.14 3.87
CA GLU A 176 -22.17 -2.25 4.78
C GLU A 176 -20.89 -2.97 4.36
N GLU A 177 -20.68 -3.17 3.05
CA GLU A 177 -19.43 -3.74 2.55
C GLU A 177 -18.24 -2.80 2.79
N ALA A 178 -18.45 -1.49 2.65
CA ALA A 178 -17.44 -0.51 2.99
C ALA A 178 -17.12 -0.52 4.49
N ARG A 179 -18.14 -0.61 5.37
CA ARG A 179 -17.96 -0.78 6.82
C ARG A 179 -17.19 -2.04 7.16
N GLN A 180 -17.54 -3.17 6.53
CA GLN A 180 -16.85 -4.43 6.73
C GLN A 180 -15.37 -4.34 6.35
N ILE A 181 -15.04 -3.67 5.24
CA ILE A 181 -13.65 -3.41 4.85
C ILE A 181 -12.93 -2.59 5.92
N ILE A 182 -13.55 -1.50 6.40
CA ILE A 182 -12.97 -0.66 7.47
C ILE A 182 -12.71 -1.49 8.74
N ALA A 183 -13.65 -2.35 9.15
CA ALA A 183 -13.45 -3.24 10.29
C ALA A 183 -12.23 -4.16 10.10
N THR A 184 -12.15 -4.82 8.94
CA THR A 184 -11.03 -5.73 8.64
C THR A 184 -9.69 -4.98 8.47
N ASP A 185 -9.70 -3.72 8.03
CA ASP A 185 -8.51 -2.87 8.00
C ASP A 185 -7.87 -2.67 9.37
N TYR A 186 -8.72 -2.56 10.39
CA TYR A 186 -8.33 -2.43 11.78
C TYR A 186 -8.15 -3.77 12.49
N GLY A 187 -8.34 -4.89 11.78
CA GLY A 187 -8.15 -6.24 12.32
C GLY A 187 -9.38 -6.82 13.02
N TYR A 188 -10.54 -6.20 12.91
CA TYR A 188 -11.80 -6.69 13.46
C TYR A 188 -12.54 -7.59 12.46
N ALA A 189 -13.20 -8.63 12.97
CA ALA A 189 -13.93 -9.59 12.15
C ALA A 189 -15.21 -8.98 11.55
N SER A 190 -15.84 -8.05 12.26
CA SER A 190 -17.03 -7.34 11.80
C SER A 190 -17.07 -5.90 12.26
N TRP A 191 -17.94 -5.10 11.64
CA TRP A 191 -18.24 -3.75 12.11
C TRP A 191 -18.80 -3.74 13.54
N ALA A 192 -19.61 -4.72 13.91
CA ALA A 192 -20.16 -4.84 15.26
C ALA A 192 -19.07 -5.07 16.31
N ASP A 193 -18.03 -5.86 15.98
CA ASP A 193 -16.89 -6.07 16.88
C ASP A 193 -16.07 -4.79 17.06
N LEU A 194 -15.86 -4.05 15.96
CA LEU A 194 -15.17 -2.76 16.01
C LEU A 194 -15.97 -1.72 16.81
N ASP A 195 -17.28 -1.64 16.59
CA ASP A 195 -18.18 -0.73 17.32
C ASP A 195 -18.20 -1.06 18.81
N ALA A 196 -18.33 -2.35 19.16
CA ALA A 196 -18.28 -2.79 20.55
C ALA A 196 -16.93 -2.46 21.22
N GLU A 197 -15.80 -2.58 20.51
CA GLU A 197 -14.49 -2.21 21.05
C GLU A 197 -14.37 -0.69 21.24
N VAL A 198 -14.81 0.10 20.25
CA VAL A 198 -14.81 1.57 20.33
C VAL A 198 -15.73 2.05 21.46
N GLY A 199 -16.86 1.40 21.67
CA GLY A 199 -17.80 1.69 22.75
C GLY A 199 -17.26 1.40 24.16
N ARG A 200 -16.22 0.56 24.31
CA ARG A 200 -15.54 0.34 25.59
C ARG A 200 -14.58 1.47 25.95
N LEU A 201 -14.15 2.27 24.98
CA LEU A 201 -13.17 3.31 25.20
C LEU A 201 -13.75 4.43 26.07
N ARG A 202 -13.07 4.79 27.17
CA ARG A 202 -13.49 5.88 28.07
C ARG A 202 -13.77 7.18 27.31
N PRO A 203 -14.97 7.76 27.35
CA PRO A 203 -15.26 8.97 26.58
C PRO A 203 -14.37 10.16 27.02
N VAL A 204 -14.01 11.01 26.04
CA VAL A 204 -13.16 12.19 26.25
C VAL A 204 -13.98 13.42 25.89
N HIS A 205 -14.37 14.21 26.89
CA HIS A 205 -15.18 15.42 26.70
C HIS A 205 -14.43 16.72 26.98
N THR A 206 -13.30 16.64 27.69
CA THR A 206 -12.43 17.79 27.99
C THR A 206 -10.98 17.42 27.68
N PHE A 207 -10.12 18.42 27.48
CA PHE A 207 -8.70 18.18 27.26
C PHE A 207 -8.06 17.46 28.47
N GLU A 208 -8.45 17.84 29.70
CA GLU A 208 -7.98 17.20 30.94
C GLU A 208 -8.33 15.71 31.01
N SER A 209 -9.45 15.28 30.40
CA SER A 209 -9.84 13.86 30.35
C SER A 209 -8.82 12.97 29.61
N LEU A 210 -7.86 13.53 28.87
CA LEU A 210 -6.79 12.75 28.25
C LEU A 210 -5.79 12.18 29.28
N ALA A 211 -5.64 12.80 30.45
CA ALA A 211 -4.76 12.31 31.53
C ALA A 211 -5.28 11.02 32.19
N GLU A 212 -6.59 10.82 32.09
CA GLU A 212 -7.35 9.71 32.67
C GLU A 212 -7.36 8.45 31.78
N LEU A 213 -6.72 8.51 30.61
CA LEU A 213 -6.61 7.41 29.68
C LEU A 213 -5.55 6.39 30.13
N GLU A 214 -5.60 5.22 29.50
CA GLU A 214 -4.59 4.20 29.74
C GLU A 214 -3.22 4.66 29.22
N ASP A 215 -2.14 4.20 29.87
CA ASP A 215 -0.77 4.57 29.51
C ASP A 215 -0.44 4.31 28.03
N ALA A 216 -0.96 3.21 27.47
CA ALA A 216 -0.79 2.89 26.06
C ALA A 216 -1.45 3.95 25.14
N GLU A 217 -2.64 4.43 25.48
CA GLU A 217 -3.33 5.48 24.76
C GLU A 217 -2.58 6.82 24.88
N ILE A 218 -2.13 7.17 26.08
CA ILE A 218 -1.36 8.40 26.33
C ILE A 218 -0.08 8.42 25.49
N ARG A 219 0.69 7.32 25.46
CA ARG A 219 1.93 7.22 24.65
C ARG A 219 1.67 7.44 23.17
N GLU A 220 0.57 6.90 22.64
CA GLU A 220 0.26 7.06 21.24
C GLU A 220 -0.31 8.45 20.92
N ILE A 221 -1.06 9.07 21.84
CA ILE A 221 -1.44 10.49 21.75
C ILE A 221 -0.20 11.38 21.67
N ILE A 222 0.76 11.18 22.57
CA ILE A 222 2.05 11.89 22.60
C ILE A 222 2.75 11.76 21.24
N ALA A 223 2.90 10.53 20.73
CA ALA A 223 3.55 10.28 19.46
C ALA A 223 2.83 10.94 18.27
N ARG A 224 1.49 11.02 18.31
CA ARG A 224 0.66 11.55 17.23
C ARG A 224 0.54 13.07 17.23
N LEU A 225 0.71 13.72 18.38
CA LEU A 225 0.72 15.17 18.52
C LEU A 225 2.09 15.76 18.19
N GLY A 226 3.16 15.07 18.59
CA GLY A 226 4.52 15.58 18.46
C GLY A 226 4.81 16.73 19.43
N ARG A 227 6.10 17.12 19.51
CA ARG A 227 6.59 18.10 20.47
C ARG A 227 5.93 19.46 20.34
N ASP A 228 5.87 20.01 19.13
CA ASP A 228 5.52 21.43 18.92
C ASP A 228 4.06 21.75 19.25
N ARG A 229 3.13 20.83 18.98
CA ARG A 229 1.73 21.00 19.39
C ARG A 229 1.53 20.79 20.88
N LEU A 230 2.27 19.84 21.45
CA LEU A 230 2.13 19.49 22.86
C LEU A 230 2.73 20.58 23.76
N SER A 231 3.79 21.28 23.33
CA SER A 231 4.38 22.39 24.10
C SER A 231 3.42 23.57 24.25
N VAL A 232 2.63 23.89 23.21
CA VAL A 232 1.56 24.88 23.31
C VAL A 232 0.45 24.39 24.24
N ALA A 233 -0.02 23.16 24.04
CA ALA A 233 -1.14 22.60 24.78
C ALA A 233 -0.87 22.45 26.28
N LEU A 234 0.38 22.22 26.70
CA LEU A 234 0.79 22.01 28.09
C LEU A 234 0.88 23.30 28.93
N LYS A 235 0.71 24.49 28.35
CA LYS A 235 0.90 25.76 29.07
C LYS A 235 -0.08 25.97 30.23
N THR A 236 -1.32 25.51 30.09
CA THR A 236 -2.41 25.77 31.05
C THR A 236 -2.97 24.50 31.69
N VAL A 237 -2.25 23.37 31.60
CA VAL A 237 -2.75 22.08 32.10
C VAL A 237 -2.52 21.91 33.60
N SER A 238 -3.33 21.04 34.20
CA SER A 238 -3.17 20.64 35.59
C SER A 238 -1.83 19.93 35.87
N ASP A 239 -1.38 19.95 37.13
CA ASP A 239 -0.19 19.20 37.54
C ASP A 239 -0.40 17.69 37.39
N HIS A 240 -1.63 17.21 37.60
CA HIS A 240 -2.02 15.83 37.34
C HIS A 240 -1.78 15.45 35.86
N PHE A 241 -2.16 16.31 34.92
CA PHE A 241 -1.92 16.08 33.50
C PHE A 241 -0.43 15.96 33.19
N LYS A 242 0.40 16.87 33.74
CA LYS A 242 1.86 16.83 33.58
C LYS A 242 2.45 15.55 34.14
N GLU A 243 1.99 15.10 35.31
CA GLU A 243 2.42 13.84 35.92
C GLU A 243 2.08 12.64 35.02
N ARG A 244 0.84 12.54 34.55
CA ARG A 244 0.39 11.44 33.69
C ARG A 244 1.13 11.38 32.35
N PHE A 245 1.38 12.54 31.73
CA PHE A 245 2.09 12.61 30.45
C PHE A 245 3.60 12.40 30.61
N SER A 246 4.22 12.95 31.65
CA SER A 246 5.65 12.74 31.94
C SER A 246 5.97 11.28 32.28
N ALA A 247 5.09 10.60 33.03
CA ALA A 247 5.21 9.17 33.32
C ALA A 247 5.17 8.28 32.06
N ASN A 248 4.62 8.80 30.96
CA ASN A 248 4.50 8.11 29.68
C ASN A 248 5.57 8.52 28.65
N MET A 249 6.58 9.29 29.07
CA MET A 249 7.71 9.69 28.25
C MET A 249 9.04 9.28 28.89
N THR A 250 10.12 9.31 28.11
CA THR A 250 11.46 9.33 28.69
C THR A 250 11.73 10.70 29.32
N GLY A 251 12.56 10.74 30.38
CA GLY A 251 12.94 12.01 31.01
C GLY A 251 13.54 13.03 30.04
N LYS A 252 14.25 12.56 29.00
CA LYS A 252 14.80 13.40 27.93
C LYS A 252 13.72 14.02 27.04
N GLU A 253 12.69 13.26 26.67
CA GLU A 253 11.56 13.77 25.89
C GLU A 253 10.77 14.81 26.68
N TRP A 254 10.50 14.54 27.95
CA TRP A 254 9.81 15.47 28.83
C TRP A 254 10.61 16.77 29.05
N GLN A 255 11.93 16.64 29.24
CA GLN A 255 12.81 17.81 29.36
C GLN A 255 12.79 18.67 28.09
N ALA A 256 12.96 18.06 26.91
CA ALA A 256 12.92 18.78 25.65
C ALA A 256 11.56 19.46 25.38
N LEU A 257 10.47 18.85 25.86
CA LEU A 257 9.13 19.43 25.78
C LEU A 257 8.95 20.62 26.72
N THR A 258 9.52 20.54 27.93
CA THR A 258 9.50 21.64 28.91
C THR A 258 10.33 22.82 28.41
N GLU A 259 11.54 22.56 27.89
CA GLU A 259 12.39 23.57 27.25
C GLU A 259 11.66 24.24 26.07
N ALA A 260 11.03 23.46 25.19
CA ALA A 260 10.22 24.01 24.09
C ALA A 260 9.03 24.84 24.59
N THR A 261 8.46 24.49 25.75
CA THR A 261 7.39 25.25 26.38
C THR A 261 7.94 26.58 26.90
N GLU A 262 9.12 26.61 27.51
CA GLU A 262 9.79 27.84 27.96
C GLU A 262 10.17 28.75 26.79
N GLU A 263 10.68 28.19 25.69
CA GLU A 263 11.04 28.90 24.45
C GLU A 263 9.85 29.65 23.83
N LEU A 264 8.64 29.10 23.90
CA LEU A 264 7.42 29.77 23.44
C LEU A 264 7.12 31.06 24.21
N GLY A 265 7.66 31.23 25.42
CA GLY A 265 7.42 32.42 26.24
C GLY A 265 5.95 32.58 26.66
N PRO A 266 5.51 33.80 27.00
CA PRO A 266 4.11 34.07 27.33
C PRO A 266 3.25 34.07 26.06
N ILE A 267 2.28 33.16 26.00
CA ILE A 267 1.30 33.07 24.91
C ILE A 267 -0.12 33.33 25.44
N PRO A 268 -1.03 33.92 24.64
CA PRO A 268 -2.41 34.17 25.05
C PRO A 268 -3.14 32.88 25.41
N GLN A 269 -3.93 32.92 26.47
CA GLN A 269 -4.75 31.77 26.88
C GLN A 269 -5.70 31.29 25.77
N THR A 270 -6.23 32.21 24.97
CA THR A 270 -7.11 31.89 23.83
C THR A 270 -6.41 31.05 22.76
N GLU A 271 -5.10 31.22 22.57
CA GLU A 271 -4.32 30.42 21.62
C GLU A 271 -4.09 29.00 22.16
N VAL A 272 -3.80 28.89 23.46
CA VAL A 272 -3.66 27.59 24.13
C VAL A 272 -4.97 26.81 24.08
N GLU A 273 -6.09 27.45 24.40
CA GLU A 273 -7.41 26.84 24.37
C GLU A 273 -7.81 26.40 22.96
N ALA A 274 -7.49 27.19 21.92
CA ALA A 274 -7.74 26.80 20.54
C ALA A 274 -6.99 25.51 20.17
N VAL A 275 -5.70 25.40 20.54
CA VAL A 275 -4.91 24.18 20.31
C VAL A 275 -5.44 23.00 21.12
N GLN A 276 -5.80 23.21 22.39
CA GLN A 276 -6.39 22.17 23.24
C GLN A 276 -7.73 21.67 22.66
N LEU A 277 -8.58 22.55 22.13
CA LEU A 277 -9.83 22.19 21.48
C LEU A 277 -9.61 21.42 20.18
N GLU A 278 -8.65 21.82 19.35
CA GLU A 278 -8.28 21.05 18.14
C GLU A 278 -7.81 19.64 18.49
N ILE A 279 -6.99 19.51 19.54
CA ILE A 279 -6.52 18.21 20.03
C ILE A 279 -7.71 17.40 20.55
N LEU A 280 -8.58 18.01 21.36
CA LEU A 280 -9.77 17.36 21.89
C LEU A 280 -10.65 16.82 20.76
N HIS A 281 -10.95 17.62 19.74
CA HIS A 281 -11.76 17.19 18.60
C HIS A 281 -11.14 16.02 17.83
N LYS A 282 -9.80 15.92 17.81
CA LYS A 282 -9.10 14.81 17.16
C LYS A 282 -9.24 13.47 17.90
N PHE A 283 -9.45 13.50 19.21
CA PHE A 283 -9.48 12.30 20.08
C PHE A 283 -10.84 12.03 20.74
N ARG A 284 -11.79 12.97 20.60
CA ARG A 284 -13.17 12.78 21.02
C ARG A 284 -13.83 11.70 20.16
N SER A 285 -14.50 10.77 20.82
CA SER A 285 -15.19 9.63 20.18
C SER A 285 -16.43 10.05 19.39
N ASP A 286 -16.99 11.23 19.65
CA ASP A 286 -18.39 11.55 19.35
C ASP A 286 -18.61 12.69 18.33
N ASP A 287 -17.57 13.31 17.74
CA ASP A 287 -17.77 14.52 16.90
C ASP A 287 -17.69 14.28 15.38
N PRO A 288 -18.74 14.65 14.61
CA PRO A 288 -18.61 14.89 13.17
C PRO A 288 -17.82 16.17 12.91
N LEU A 289 -16.54 16.07 12.55
CA LEU A 289 -15.82 17.24 12.04
C LEU A 289 -16.50 17.77 10.77
N VAL A 290 -16.79 19.07 10.79
CA VAL A 290 -17.27 19.95 9.70
C VAL A 290 -16.70 19.58 8.33
#